data_AF-A0A2A2HW88-F1
#
_entry.id   AF-A0A2A2HW88-F1
#
_cell.length_a   1.000
_cell.length_b   1.000
_cell.length_c   1.000
_cell.angle_alpha   90.00
_cell.angle_beta   90.00
_cell.angle_gamma   90.00
#
_symmetry.space_group_name_H-M   'P 1'
#
loop_
_entity.id
_entity.type
_entity.pdbx_description
1 polymer ?
#
loop_
_entity_poly.entity_id
_entity_poly.type
_entity_poly.pdbx_seq_one_letter_code
_entity_poly.pdbx_strand_id
1 'polypeptide(L)'
;MNPKEIKFDEVKEKWNFYKLSDGATLKLKIVLVKVIKEGQDSRGNTSLGFQVTNVVGVTPTDDMIGSTSLGKDEYVEVTSSDEDWNEYNLEKDVTLMIKPFISQVIRTGEFDSKKIPIYVVQAQPLIKHKLKSR
;
A
#
# COMPACT_ATOMS: atom_id res chain seq x y z
N MET A 1 7.97 -17.85 -23.17
CA MET A 1 8.58 -16.49 -23.18
C MET A 1 9.25 -16.27 -21.84
N ASN A 2 10.45 -15.72 -21.81
CA ASN A 2 11.06 -15.30 -20.55
C ASN A 2 10.42 -13.97 -20.11
N PRO A 3 10.03 -13.83 -18.83
CA PRO A 3 9.53 -12.57 -18.30
C PRO A 3 10.61 -11.49 -18.48
N LYS A 4 10.26 -10.38 -19.13
CA LYS A 4 11.15 -9.23 -19.31
C LYS A 4 10.76 -8.13 -18.34
N GLU A 5 11.71 -7.71 -17.51
CA GLU A 5 11.52 -6.56 -16.63
C GLU A 5 11.48 -5.25 -17.44
N ILE A 6 10.53 -4.38 -17.10
CA ILE A 6 10.35 -3.06 -17.70
C ILE A 6 10.85 -2.02 -16.71
N LYS A 7 11.67 -1.08 -17.19
CA LYS A 7 12.11 0.04 -16.37
C LYS A 7 10.98 1.04 -16.14
N PHE A 8 11.01 1.70 -15.00
CA PHE A 8 10.08 2.78 -14.68
C PHE A 8 10.78 3.88 -13.90
N ASP A 9 10.23 5.09 -14.00
CA ASP A 9 10.64 6.25 -13.23
C ASP A 9 9.52 6.62 -12.26
N GLU A 10 9.88 6.89 -11.00
CA GLU A 10 8.97 7.43 -9.99
C GLU A 10 8.65 8.89 -10.32
N VAL A 11 7.35 9.20 -10.47
CA VAL A 11 6.86 10.58 -10.65
C VAL A 11 6.35 11.13 -9.33
N LYS A 12 5.60 10.30 -8.59
CA LYS A 12 5.02 10.66 -7.28
C LYS A 12 4.87 9.40 -6.44
N GLU A 13 5.57 9.29 -5.32
CA GLU A 13 5.36 8.22 -4.35
C GLU A 13 5.24 8.74 -2.92
N LYS A 14 3.99 9.00 -2.51
CA LYS A 14 3.68 9.63 -1.22
C LYS A 14 3.15 8.62 -0.20
N TRP A 15 3.16 9.04 1.06
CA TRP A 15 2.47 8.36 2.14
C TRP A 15 0.97 8.66 2.05
N ASN A 16 0.15 7.64 2.28
CA ASN A 16 -1.28 7.78 2.55
C ASN A 16 -1.50 7.67 4.07
N PHE A 17 -2.45 8.43 4.59
CA PHE A 17 -2.73 8.50 6.03
C PHE A 17 -4.16 8.09 6.32
N TYR A 18 -4.34 7.36 7.42
CA TYR A 18 -5.61 6.77 7.82
C TYR A 18 -5.81 6.99 9.31
N LYS A 19 -6.97 7.53 9.68
CA LYS A 19 -7.41 7.55 11.08
C LYS A 19 -8.14 6.25 11.37
N LEU A 20 -7.78 5.64 12.48
CA LEU A 20 -8.36 4.39 12.95
C LEU A 20 -9.42 4.65 14.02
N SER A 21 -10.37 3.74 14.18
CA SER A 21 -11.47 3.87 15.15
C SER A 21 -11.03 3.86 16.60
N ASP A 22 -9.84 3.36 16.90
CA ASP A 22 -9.21 3.40 18.22
C ASP A 22 -8.38 4.68 18.47
N GLY A 23 -8.40 5.64 17.55
CA GLY A 23 -7.69 6.91 17.65
C GLY A 23 -6.27 6.89 17.06
N ALA A 24 -5.70 5.72 16.77
CA ALA A 24 -4.38 5.63 16.16
C ALA A 24 -4.36 6.19 14.72
N THR A 25 -3.17 6.59 14.27
CA THR A 25 -2.93 7.01 12.89
C THR A 25 -2.04 6.02 12.17
N LEU A 26 -2.59 5.38 11.13
CA LEU A 26 -1.84 4.53 10.22
C LEU A 26 -1.31 5.37 9.05
N LYS A 27 -0.03 5.19 8.71
CA LYS A 27 0.53 5.64 7.43
C LYS A 27 0.92 4.42 6.60
N LEU A 28 0.56 4.44 5.33
CA LEU A 28 0.83 3.35 4.40
C LEU A 28 1.37 3.93 3.09
N LYS A 29 2.53 3.45 2.69
CA LYS A 29 3.12 3.72 1.38
C LYS A 29 3.19 2.42 0.61
N ILE A 30 2.59 2.37 -0.57
CA ILE A 30 2.75 1.26 -1.50
C ILE A 30 3.89 1.61 -2.47
N VAL A 31 4.88 0.73 -2.57
CA VAL A 31 6.07 0.90 -3.39
C VAL A 31 6.00 -0.07 -4.57
N LEU A 32 6.11 0.46 -5.79
CA LEU A 32 6.30 -0.37 -6.98
C LEU A 32 7.74 -0.89 -7.00
N VAL A 33 7.91 -2.21 -6.97
CA VAL A 33 9.23 -2.85 -6.94
C VAL A 33 9.64 -3.34 -8.32
N LYS A 34 8.70 -3.89 -9.08
CA LYS A 34 8.98 -4.47 -10.40
C LYS A 34 7.78 -4.40 -11.33
N VAL A 35 8.06 -4.20 -12.61
CA VAL A 35 7.09 -4.36 -13.71
C VAL A 35 7.61 -5.43 -14.65
N ILE A 36 6.78 -6.43 -14.94
CA ILE A 36 7.15 -7.58 -15.77
C ILE A 36 6.23 -7.63 -16.99
N LYS A 37 6.81 -7.75 -18.19
CA LYS A 37 6.06 -8.10 -19.40
C LYS A 37 5.81 -9.60 -19.42
N GLU A 38 4.55 -9.99 -19.27
CA GLU A 38 4.14 -11.39 -19.17
C GLU A 38 3.72 -11.99 -20.52
N GLY A 39 3.43 -11.15 -21.51
CA GLY A 39 3.07 -11.59 -22.85
C GLY A 39 2.09 -10.65 -23.53
N GLN A 40 1.19 -11.22 -24.32
CA GLN A 40 0.02 -10.53 -24.88
C GLN A 40 -1.26 -11.25 -24.46
N ASP A 41 -2.33 -10.51 -24.23
CA ASP A 41 -3.66 -11.07 -24.05
C ASP A 41 -4.23 -11.59 -25.38
N SER A 42 -5.42 -12.21 -25.34
CA SER A 42 -6.10 -12.73 -26.53
C SER A 42 -6.51 -11.66 -27.55
N ARG A 43 -6.38 -10.37 -27.20
CA ARG A 43 -6.67 -9.21 -28.05
C ARG A 43 -5.39 -8.54 -28.57
N GLY A 44 -4.21 -9.10 -28.23
CA GLY A 44 -2.91 -8.57 -28.64
C GLY A 44 -2.37 -7.43 -27.76
N ASN A 45 -3.07 -7.06 -26.68
CA ASN A 45 -2.58 -6.05 -25.74
C ASN A 45 -1.46 -6.64 -24.88
N THR A 46 -0.47 -5.82 -24.52
CA THR A 46 0.62 -6.29 -23.64
C THR A 46 0.08 -6.60 -22.24
N SER A 47 0.31 -7.82 -21.76
CA SER A 47 0.03 -8.19 -20.36
C SER A 47 1.19 -7.78 -19.47
N LEU A 48 0.87 -7.09 -18.37
CA LEU A 48 1.84 -6.59 -17.39
C LEU A 48 1.55 -7.17 -16.01
N GLY A 49 2.59 -7.74 -15.40
CA GLY A 49 2.62 -8.11 -13.99
C GLY A 49 3.28 -7.03 -13.15
N PHE A 50 2.75 -6.76 -11.95
CA PHE A 50 3.27 -5.76 -11.04
C PHE A 50 3.64 -6.40 -9.71
N GLN A 51 4.86 -6.15 -9.24
CA GLN A 51 5.28 -6.49 -7.89
C GLN A 51 5.31 -5.22 -7.05
N VAL A 52 4.56 -5.23 -5.95
CA VAL A 52 4.45 -4.11 -5.01
C VAL A 52 4.80 -4.55 -3.61
N THR A 53 5.18 -3.60 -2.76
CA THR A 53 5.40 -3.82 -1.33
C THR A 53 4.73 -2.71 -0.52
N ASN A 54 4.03 -3.09 0.54
CA ASN A 54 3.44 -2.14 1.48
C ASN A 54 4.44 -1.84 2.60
N VAL A 55 4.72 -0.56 2.80
CA VAL A 55 5.45 -0.07 3.97
C VAL A 55 4.42 0.56 4.91
N VAL A 56 4.37 0.04 6.12
CA VAL A 56 3.34 0.36 7.13
C VAL A 56 4.02 0.99 8.34
N GLY A 57 3.40 2.03 8.89
CA GLY A 57 3.74 2.57 10.20
C GLY A 57 2.49 3.01 10.94
N VAL A 58 2.43 2.78 12.24
CA VAL A 58 1.31 3.22 13.08
C VAL A 58 1.83 4.13 14.18
N THR A 59 1.10 5.22 14.40
CA THR A 59 1.27 6.12 15.53
C THR A 59 0.10 5.90 16.48
N PRO A 60 0.30 5.23 17.62
CA PRO A 60 -0.76 5.04 18.61
C PRO A 60 -1.06 6.37 19.32
N THR A 61 -2.14 6.40 20.11
CA THR A 61 -2.38 7.48 21.08
C THR A 61 -1.54 7.26 22.34
N ASP A 62 -1.34 8.32 23.13
CA ASP A 62 -0.46 8.29 24.30
C ASP A 62 -0.94 7.27 25.37
N ASP A 63 -2.25 7.08 25.52
CA ASP A 63 -2.86 6.14 26.46
C ASP A 63 -2.63 4.67 26.09
N MET A 64 -2.29 4.39 24.83
CA MET A 64 -2.00 3.03 24.38
C MET A 64 -0.54 2.63 24.63
N ILE A 65 0.36 3.59 24.86
CA ILE A 65 1.79 3.34 25.07
C ILE A 65 2.01 2.86 26.50
N GLY A 66 2.65 1.70 26.67
CA GLY A 66 2.99 1.19 28.00
C GLY A 66 1.81 0.60 28.79
N SER A 67 0.63 0.46 28.18
CA SER A 67 -0.46 -0.32 28.76
C SER A 67 0.02 -1.75 29.08
N THR A 68 -0.37 -2.27 30.25
CA THR A 68 0.07 -3.59 30.73
C THR A 68 -0.53 -4.75 29.92
N SER A 69 -1.61 -4.51 29.17
CA SER A 69 -2.16 -5.42 28.19
C SER A 69 -3.19 -4.69 27.30
N LEU A 70 -3.14 -4.92 25.98
CA LEU A 70 -4.24 -4.53 25.07
C LEU A 70 -5.31 -5.61 24.93
N GLY A 71 -5.13 -6.77 25.59
CA GLY A 71 -6.09 -7.87 25.55
C GLY A 71 -5.89 -8.76 24.33
N LYS A 72 -6.97 -9.06 23.61
CA LYS A 72 -6.98 -9.91 22.42
C LYS A 72 -6.85 -9.07 21.16
N ASP A 73 -6.62 -9.72 20.03
CA ASP A 73 -6.64 -9.08 18.72
C ASP A 73 -8.02 -8.46 18.44
N GLU A 74 -8.02 -7.22 17.98
CA GLU A 74 -9.23 -6.44 17.71
C GLU A 74 -9.21 -5.88 16.29
N TYR A 75 -10.35 -5.97 15.61
CA TYR A 75 -10.56 -5.29 14.33
C TYR A 75 -10.73 -3.80 14.58
N VAL A 76 -9.97 -3.01 13.82
CA VAL A 76 -10.03 -1.55 13.90
C VAL A 76 -10.42 -1.01 12.55
N GLU A 77 -11.41 -0.12 12.53
CA GLU A 77 -11.95 0.43 11.30
C GLU A 77 -11.17 1.67 10.86
N VAL A 78 -11.07 1.87 9.55
CA VAL A 78 -10.60 3.14 8.99
C VAL A 78 -11.77 4.13 9.02
N THR A 79 -11.64 5.21 9.78
CA THR A 79 -12.70 6.22 9.96
C THR A 79 -12.59 7.38 8.98
N SER A 80 -11.36 7.72 8.57
CA SER A 80 -11.09 8.70 7.53
C SER A 80 -9.74 8.44 6.89
N SER A 81 -9.55 8.93 5.67
CA SER A 81 -8.32 8.78 4.92
C SER A 81 -7.94 10.05 4.17
N ASP A 82 -6.64 10.30 4.11
CA ASP A 82 -6.00 11.24 3.19
C ASP A 82 -5.12 10.42 2.26
N GLU A 83 -5.60 10.24 1.02
CA GLU A 83 -4.97 9.35 0.05
C GLU A 83 -4.72 10.04 -1.29
N ASP A 84 -3.60 9.69 -1.90
CA ASP A 84 -3.26 10.08 -3.26
C ASP A 84 -2.73 8.87 -4.03
N TRP A 85 -2.85 8.91 -5.36
CA TRP A 85 -2.30 7.89 -6.23
C TRP A 85 -0.79 8.06 -6.33
N ASN A 86 -0.02 6.99 -6.17
CA ASN A 86 1.37 6.98 -6.59
C ASN A 86 1.42 6.84 -8.12
N GLU A 87 2.34 7.56 -8.76
CA GLU A 87 2.43 7.69 -10.22
C GLU A 87 3.84 7.32 -10.69
N TYR A 88 3.90 6.47 -11.72
CA TYR A 88 5.13 5.99 -12.32
C TYR A 88 5.03 6.08 -13.83
N ASN A 89 6.11 6.51 -14.48
CA ASN A 89 6.24 6.43 -15.92
C ASN A 89 6.90 5.10 -16.29
N LEU A 90 6.24 4.29 -17.11
CA LEU A 90 6.84 3.09 -17.70
C LEU A 90 7.52 3.44 -19.04
N GLU A 91 8.20 2.48 -19.67
CA GLU A 91 8.73 2.63 -21.03
C GLU A 91 7.62 3.06 -22.02
N LYS A 92 7.87 4.15 -22.77
CA LYS A 92 7.03 4.77 -23.81
C LYS A 92 5.56 4.99 -23.41
N ASP A 93 5.26 6.23 -23.00
CA ASP A 93 3.91 6.81 -22.98
C ASP A 93 2.85 6.10 -22.14
N VAL A 94 3.24 5.26 -21.16
CA VAL A 94 2.33 4.68 -20.18
C VAL A 94 2.61 5.28 -18.81
N THR A 95 1.57 5.84 -18.19
CA THR A 95 1.60 6.21 -16.78
C THR A 95 0.83 5.16 -15.98
N LEU A 96 1.53 4.50 -15.06
CA LEU A 96 0.96 3.59 -14.08
C LEU A 96 0.62 4.38 -12.82
N MET A 97 -0.60 4.18 -12.32
CA MET A 97 -1.04 4.75 -11.06
C MET A 97 -1.41 3.63 -10.11
N ILE A 98 -0.84 3.64 -8.91
CA ILE A 98 -1.16 2.66 -7.86
C ILE A 98 -1.57 3.37 -6.57
N LYS A 99 -2.50 2.78 -5.83
CA LYS A 99 -2.89 3.25 -4.50
C LYS A 99 -3.21 2.04 -3.63
N PRO A 100 -2.87 2.02 -2.33
CA PRO A 100 -3.35 0.97 -1.44
C PRO A 100 -4.88 0.99 -1.31
N PHE A 101 -5.45 -0.19 -1.12
CA PHE A 101 -6.80 -0.40 -0.61
C PHE A 101 -6.70 -1.28 0.62
N ILE A 102 -6.97 -0.70 1.79
CA ILE A 102 -6.94 -1.41 3.06
C ILE A 102 -8.21 -2.25 3.17
N SER A 103 -8.05 -3.56 3.25
CA SER A 103 -9.16 -4.49 3.45
C SER A 103 -9.42 -4.76 4.93
N GLN A 104 -8.38 -4.69 5.76
CA GLN A 104 -8.47 -5.01 7.18
C GLN A 104 -7.30 -4.41 7.97
N VAL A 105 -7.61 -3.93 9.17
CA VAL A 105 -6.62 -3.56 10.20
C VAL A 105 -6.96 -4.32 11.47
N ILE A 106 -5.95 -5.00 12.03
CA ILE A 106 -6.04 -5.69 13.32
C ILE A 106 -5.02 -5.05 14.25
N ARG A 107 -5.46 -4.56 15.40
CA ARG A 107 -4.57 -4.27 16.53
C ARG A 107 -4.38 -5.56 17.31
N THR A 108 -3.14 -6.01 17.45
CA THR A 108 -2.87 -7.24 18.19
C THR A 108 -2.88 -7.00 19.69
N GLY A 109 -2.98 -8.07 20.48
CA GLY A 109 -2.76 -8.02 21.93
C GLY A 109 -1.32 -7.76 22.36
N GLU A 110 -0.39 -7.59 21.40
CA GLU A 110 1.05 -7.54 21.63
C GLU A 110 1.64 -6.12 21.42
N PHE A 111 2.83 -5.93 21.97
CA PHE A 111 3.60 -4.70 21.83
C PHE A 111 5.00 -4.99 21.30
N ASP A 112 5.58 -4.01 20.62
CA ASP A 112 6.98 -4.05 20.25
C ASP A 112 7.91 -3.80 21.47
N SER A 113 9.22 -3.80 21.22
CA SER A 113 10.24 -3.55 22.25
C SER A 113 10.16 -2.15 22.88
N LYS A 114 9.42 -1.21 22.28
CA LYS A 114 9.19 0.15 22.76
C LYS A 114 7.83 0.33 23.42
N LYS A 115 7.09 -0.77 23.66
CA LYS A 115 5.72 -0.74 24.20
C LYS A 115 4.72 -0.03 23.28
N ILE A 116 4.97 -0.04 21.97
CA ILE A 116 4.04 0.42 20.95
C ILE A 116 3.18 -0.77 20.50
N PRO A 117 1.84 -0.63 20.45
CA PRO A 117 0.95 -1.67 19.96
C PRO A 117 1.31 -2.13 18.56
N ILE A 118 1.26 -3.45 18.33
CA ILE A 118 1.51 -4.01 17.00
C ILE A 118 0.21 -4.05 16.21
N TYR A 119 0.28 -3.65 14.95
CA TYR A 119 -0.84 -3.70 14.02
C TYR A 119 -0.51 -4.59 12.83
N VAL A 120 -1.46 -5.44 12.45
CA VAL A 120 -1.45 -6.19 11.20
C VAL A 120 -2.36 -5.49 10.21
N VAL A 121 -1.81 -5.05 9.09
CA VAL A 121 -2.53 -4.33 8.04
C VAL A 121 -2.57 -5.16 6.78
N GLN A 122 -3.77 -5.49 6.31
CA GLN A 122 -3.99 -6.12 5.02
C GLN A 122 -4.39 -5.06 4.01
N ALA A 123 -3.60 -4.93 2.95
CA ALA A 123 -3.87 -3.99 1.87
C ALA A 123 -3.51 -4.59 0.51
N GLN A 124 -4.36 -4.30 -0.48
CA GLN A 124 -4.19 -4.71 -1.88
C GLN A 124 -3.92 -3.48 -2.75
N PRO A 125 -3.17 -3.61 -3.86
CA PRO A 125 -3.01 -2.52 -4.81
C PRO A 125 -4.29 -2.30 -5.64
N LEU A 126 -4.76 -1.05 -5.71
CA LEU A 126 -5.59 -0.58 -6.81
C LEU A 126 -4.67 -0.07 -7.91
N ILE A 127 -4.91 -0.52 -9.15
CA ILE A 127 -4.04 -0.20 -10.29
C ILE A 127 -4.86 0.43 -11.41
N LYS A 128 -4.36 1.55 -11.95
CA LYS A 128 -4.85 2.17 -13.18
C LYS A 128 -3.66 2.40 -14.11
N HIS A 129 -3.88 2.31 -15.41
CA HIS A 129 -2.90 2.74 -16.40
C HIS A 129 -3.55 3.71 -17.38
N LYS A 130 -2.78 4.72 -17.80
CA LYS A 130 -3.17 5.67 -18.84
C LYS A 130 -2.16 5.59 -19.98
N LEU A 131 -2.66 5.47 -21.20
CA LEU A 131 -1.87 5.75 -22.40
C LEU A 131 -1.81 7.26 -22.56
N LYS A 132 -0.62 7.84 -22.74
CA LYS A 132 -0.53 9.25 -23.14
C LYS A 132 -1.13 9.37 -24.54
N SER A 133 -2.14 10.22 -24.69
CA SER A 133 -2.67 10.55 -26.01
C SER A 133 -1.53 11.16 -26.83
N ARG A 134 -1.36 10.66 -28.05
CA ARG A 134 -0.54 11.32 -29.07
C ARG A 134 -1.14 12.67 -29.46
#